data_AF-A0A132ACT4-F1
#
_entry.id   AF-A0A132ACT4-F1
#
_cell.length_a   1.000
_cell.length_b   1.000
_cell.length_c   1.000
_cell.angle_alpha   90.00
_cell.angle_beta   90.00
_cell.angle_gamma   90.00
#
_symmetry.space_group_name_H-M   'P 1'
#
loop_
_entity.id
_entity.type
_entity.pdbx_description
1 polymer ?
#
loop_
_entity_poly.entity_id
_entity_poly.type
_entity_poly.pdbx_seq_one_letter_code
_entity_poly.pdbx_strand_id
1 'polypeptide(L)'
;MHRCLHLPNYRYYHLTCSESALTLPNTNEPNETSCVDWNQYYTDCRPGQHNPFQDAVSFDNVGMAWIAIFLVISLEGWSDIMYYVQDAHSFWSWIYFVLLIV
;
A
#
# COMPACT_ATOMS: atom_id res chain seq x y z
N MET A 1 8.76 4.41 2.13
CA MET A 1 7.85 5.56 1.91
C MET A 1 7.35 5.52 0.48
N HIS A 2 6.21 4.89 0.31
CA HIS A 2 5.53 4.80 -0.99
C HIS A 2 4.73 6.07 -1.28
N ARG A 3 4.68 6.46 -2.55
CA ARG A 3 3.93 7.63 -3.04
C ARG A 3 3.24 7.28 -4.35
N CYS A 4 2.10 7.91 -4.61
CA CYS A 4 1.34 7.76 -5.85
C CYS A 4 2.04 8.38 -7.09
N LEU A 5 3.17 9.06 -6.93
CA LEU A 5 3.89 9.70 -8.04
C LEU A 5 4.85 8.77 -8.78
N HIS A 6 5.27 7.67 -8.16
CA HIS A 6 6.29 6.77 -8.68
C HIS A 6 5.85 5.30 -8.55
N LEU A 7 4.63 5.00 -9.00
CA LEU A 7 4.24 3.60 -9.15
C LEU A 7 5.03 2.96 -10.30
N PRO A 8 5.54 1.74 -10.14
CA PRO A 8 6.11 1.00 -11.25
C PRO A 8 5.03 0.70 -12.28
N ASN A 9 5.41 0.59 -13.55
CA ASN A 9 4.51 0.20 -14.62
C ASN A 9 3.79 -1.12 -14.31
N TYR A 10 2.53 -1.19 -14.70
CA TYR A 10 1.72 -2.40 -14.59
C TYR A 10 2.38 -3.56 -15.36
N ARG A 11 2.38 -4.75 -14.75
CA ARG A 11 2.90 -5.97 -15.38
C ARG A 11 1.76 -6.92 -15.71
N TYR A 12 1.64 -7.26 -16.99
CA TYR A 12 0.68 -8.24 -17.49
C TYR A 12 1.46 -9.47 -17.98
N TYR A 13 1.38 -10.58 -17.23
CA TYR A 13 2.23 -11.76 -17.41
C TYR A 13 3.73 -11.41 -17.47
N HIS A 14 4.34 -11.46 -18.65
CA HIS A 14 5.76 -11.18 -18.90
C HIS A 14 6.00 -9.80 -19.55
N LEU A 15 4.93 -9.05 -19.81
CA LEU A 15 4.99 -7.73 -20.44
C LEU A 15 4.97 -6.62 -19.39
N THR A 16 5.75 -5.58 -19.63
CA THR A 16 5.69 -4.32 -18.87
C THR A 16 4.87 -3.33 -19.68
N CYS A 17 3.68 -3.02 -19.20
CA CYS A 17 2.73 -2.18 -19.91
C CYS A 17 3.19 -0.72 -19.91
N SER A 18 3.01 -0.03 -21.03
CA SER A 18 3.36 1.39 -21.17
C SER A 18 2.34 2.17 -21.98
N GLU A 19 1.27 1.51 -22.45
CA GLU A 19 0.24 2.18 -23.25
C GLU A 19 -0.80 2.89 -22.37
N SER A 20 -1.39 3.96 -22.90
CA SER A 20 -2.57 4.60 -22.32
C SER A 20 -3.85 3.88 -22.72
N ALA A 21 -4.86 3.91 -21.85
CA ALA A 21 -6.19 3.36 -22.16
C ALA A 21 -6.83 4.14 -23.32
N LEU A 22 -7.31 3.42 -24.33
CA LEU A 22 -8.15 3.97 -25.38
C LEU A 22 -9.62 3.96 -24.96
N THR A 23 -10.40 4.91 -25.48
CA THR A 23 -11.85 5.02 -25.19
C THR A 23 -12.70 4.35 -26.27
N LEU A 24 -13.91 3.94 -25.90
CA LEU A 24 -14.86 3.30 -26.81
C LEU A 24 -15.09 4.14 -28.09
N PRO A 25 -15.16 3.51 -29.28
CA PRO A 25 -15.32 2.07 -29.54
C PRO A 25 -14.01 1.27 -29.65
N ASN A 26 -12.84 1.93 -29.63
CA ASN A 26 -11.55 1.30 -29.91
C ASN A 26 -10.79 1.00 -28.61
N THR A 27 -11.29 0.08 -27.79
CA THR A 27 -10.59 -0.34 -26.56
C THR A 27 -9.36 -1.16 -26.88
N ASN A 28 -8.22 -0.85 -26.27
CA ASN A 28 -7.02 -1.68 -26.34
C ASN A 28 -7.09 -2.79 -25.28
N GLU A 29 -7.68 -3.92 -25.68
CA GLU A 29 -7.59 -5.15 -24.89
C GLU A 29 -6.13 -5.65 -24.84
N PRO A 30 -5.68 -6.19 -23.69
CA PRO A 30 -4.32 -6.69 -23.56
C PRO A 30 -4.10 -7.90 -24.48
N ASN A 31 -3.02 -7.84 -25.26
CA ASN A 31 -2.58 -8.91 -26.17
C ASN A 31 -1.18 -9.42 -25.76
N GLU A 32 -0.62 -10.39 -26.47
CA GLU A 32 0.74 -10.93 -26.22
C GLU A 32 1.87 -9.91 -26.41
N THR A 33 1.59 -8.75 -27.02
CA THR A 33 2.60 -7.71 -27.32
C THR A 33 2.28 -6.33 -26.72
N SER A 34 1.01 -6.03 -26.43
CA SER A 34 0.58 -4.71 -25.94
C SER A 34 -0.37 -4.81 -24.75
N CYS A 35 -0.22 -3.89 -23.80
CA CYS A 35 -1.10 -3.76 -22.66
C CYS A 35 -1.09 -2.34 -22.09
N VAL A 36 -2.21 -1.96 -21.49
CA VAL A 36 -2.42 -0.66 -20.83
C VAL A 36 -1.71 -0.62 -19.49
N ASP A 37 -0.98 0.45 -19.23
CA ASP A 37 -0.46 0.71 -17.89
C ASP A 37 -1.55 1.31 -17.00
N TRP A 38 -2.26 0.46 -16.25
CA TRP A 38 -3.27 0.96 -15.31
C TRP A 38 -2.66 1.72 -14.14
N ASN A 39 -1.38 1.51 -13.83
CA ASN A 39 -0.74 2.15 -12.69
C ASN A 39 -0.57 3.66 -12.88
N GLN A 40 -0.53 4.14 -14.13
CA GLN A 40 -0.45 5.57 -14.46
C GLN A 40 -1.68 6.38 -13.98
N TYR A 41 -2.81 5.71 -13.73
CA TYR A 41 -4.05 6.38 -13.31
C TYR A 41 -4.21 6.48 -11.78
N TYR A 42 -3.37 5.81 -10.99
CA TYR A 42 -3.39 5.91 -9.52
C TYR A 42 -2.64 7.16 -9.02
N THR A 43 -3.21 8.34 -9.29
CA THR A 43 -2.58 9.62 -8.92
C THR A 43 -3.04 10.17 -7.57
N ASP A 44 -4.19 9.73 -7.08
CA ASP A 44 -4.82 10.25 -5.87
C ASP A 44 -4.80 9.22 -4.73
N CYS A 45 -4.23 9.61 -3.59
CA CYS A 45 -4.13 8.76 -2.41
C CYS A 45 -5.36 9.01 -1.52
N ARG A 46 -6.20 8.00 -1.36
CA ARG A 46 -7.41 8.08 -0.53
C ARG A 46 -7.43 6.97 0.52
N PRO A 47 -8.13 7.18 1.65
CA PRO A 47 -8.40 6.11 2.60
C PRO A 47 -9.04 4.90 1.93
N GLY A 48 -8.46 3.72 2.13
CA GLY A 48 -9.03 2.46 1.68
C GLY A 48 -10.29 2.08 2.45
N GLN A 49 -11.01 1.07 1.97
CA GLN A 49 -12.18 0.52 2.68
C GLN A 49 -11.79 -0.49 3.76
N HIS A 50 -10.62 -1.11 3.64
CA HIS A 50 -10.15 -2.17 4.54
C HIS A 50 -8.77 -1.81 5.09
N ASN A 51 -8.55 -2.21 6.33
CA ASN A 51 -7.31 -2.09 7.08
C ASN A 51 -6.39 -3.31 6.84
N PRO A 52 -5.07 -3.17 7.07
CA PRO A 52 -4.12 -4.27 6.93
C PRO A 52 -4.45 -5.48 7.82
N PHE A 53 -3.91 -6.65 7.45
CA PHE A 53 -4.10 -7.91 8.17
C PHE A 53 -5.57 -8.32 8.35
N GLN A 54 -6.38 -8.24 7.29
CA GLN A 54 -7.81 -8.56 7.34
C GLN A 54 -8.55 -7.73 8.41
N ASP A 55 -8.30 -6.43 8.41
CA ASP A 55 -8.85 -5.47 9.38
C ASP A 55 -8.39 -5.64 10.84
N ALA A 56 -7.42 -6.52 11.12
CA ALA A 56 -6.96 -6.79 12.48
C ALA A 56 -6.07 -5.70 13.08
N VAL A 57 -5.40 -4.87 12.26
CA VAL A 57 -4.50 -3.81 12.72
C VAL A 57 -5.01 -2.45 12.26
N SER A 58 -5.42 -1.61 13.22
CA SER A 58 -5.82 -0.23 12.97
C SER A 58 -5.61 0.64 14.21
N PHE A 59 -5.47 1.95 13.99
CA PHE A 59 -5.36 2.97 15.03
C PHE A 59 -6.58 3.90 15.06
N ASP A 60 -7.68 3.49 14.43
CA ASP A 60 -8.92 4.27 14.31
C ASP A 60 -9.71 4.31 15.62
N ASN A 61 -9.54 3.27 16.46
CA ASN A 61 -10.24 3.07 17.72
C ASN A 61 -9.27 2.72 18.84
N VAL A 62 -9.57 3.11 20.08
CA VAL A 62 -8.73 2.84 21.26
C VAL A 62 -8.51 1.34 21.49
N GLY A 63 -9.55 0.51 21.31
CA GLY A 63 -9.45 -0.94 21.50
C GLY A 63 -8.56 -1.64 20.45
N MET A 64 -8.69 -1.25 19.18
CA MET A 64 -7.85 -1.80 18.11
C MET A 64 -6.39 -1.36 18.26
N ALA A 65 -6.17 -0.11 18.70
CA ALA A 65 -4.84 0.39 19.00
C ALA A 65 -4.17 -0.43 20.13
N TRP A 66 -4.90 -0.82 21.17
CA TRP A 66 -4.35 -1.68 22.23
C TRP A 66 -3.97 -3.08 21.73
N ILE A 67 -4.78 -3.68 20.86
CA ILE A 67 -4.47 -4.97 20.23
C ILE A 67 -3.18 -4.84 19.40
N ALA A 68 -3.06 -3.77 18.60
CA ALA A 68 -1.87 -3.50 17.81
C ALA A 68 -0.62 -3.29 18.71
N ILE A 69 -0.76 -2.57 19.82
CA ILE A 69 0.35 -2.37 20.79
C ILE A 69 0.77 -3.69 21.42
N PHE A 70 -0.18 -4.54 21.83
CA PHE A 70 0.12 -5.86 22.39
C PHE A 70 0.92 -6.73 21.41
N LEU A 71 0.54 -6.70 20.13
CA LEU A 71 1.26 -7.39 19.05
C LEU A 71 2.68 -6.83 18.81
N VAL A 72 2.88 -5.51 18.95
CA VAL A 72 4.22 -4.92 18.83
C VAL A 72 5.13 -5.36 19.98
N ILE A 73 4.62 -5.43 21.21
CA ILE A 73 5.40 -5.83 22.40
C ILE A 73 5.83 -7.30 22.34
N SER A 74 5.05 -8.17 21.69
CA SER A 74 5.43 -9.58 21.53
C SER A 74 6.59 -9.79 20.54
N LEU A 75 7.08 -8.72 19.90
CA LEU A 75 8.13 -8.75 18.87
C LEU A 75 7.76 -9.59 17.63
N GLU A 76 6.47 -9.84 17.42
CA GLU A 76 5.97 -10.60 16.28
C GLU A 76 5.32 -9.64 15.27
N GLY A 77 5.83 -9.59 14.04
CA GLY A 77 5.27 -8.73 12.99
C GLY A 77 5.38 -7.21 13.24
N TRP A 78 6.09 -6.78 14.29
CA TRP A 78 6.22 -5.37 14.68
C TRP A 78 6.85 -4.50 13.58
N SER A 79 7.82 -5.04 12.85
CA SER A 79 8.49 -4.33 11.75
C SER A 79 7.54 -4.06 10.60
N ASP A 80 6.62 -4.98 10.31
CA ASP A 80 5.65 -4.83 9.22
C ASP A 80 4.66 -3.71 9.55
N ILE A 81 4.15 -3.68 10.79
CA ILE A 81 3.28 -2.60 11.29
C ILE A 81 4.01 -1.25 11.24
N MET A 82 5.28 -1.22 11.68
CA MET A 82 6.10 -0.02 11.62
C MET A 82 6.24 0.48 10.17
N TYR A 83 6.52 -0.42 9.21
CA TYR A 83 6.63 -0.05 7.80
C TYR A 83 5.30 0.48 7.22
N TYR A 84 4.16 -0.11 7.60
CA TYR A 84 2.85 0.42 7.21
C TYR A 84 2.62 1.84 7.73
N VAL A 85 2.91 2.11 8.99
CA VAL A 85 2.78 3.47 9.58
C VAL A 85 3.80 4.44 8.98
N GLN A 86 4.99 3.94 8.63
CA GLN A 86 6.03 4.75 8.01
C GLN A 86 5.66 5.19 6.59
N ASP A 87 4.99 4.33 5.83
CA ASP A 87 4.48 4.67 4.50
C ASP A 87 3.25 5.59 4.55
N ALA A 88 2.38 5.43 5.55
CA ALA A 88 1.16 6.22 5.67
C ALA A 88 1.38 7.63 6.26
N HIS A 89 2.28 7.78 7.22
CA HIS A 89 2.42 9.03 7.99
C HIS A 89 3.78 9.71 7.81
N SER A 90 4.88 9.06 8.24
CA SER A 90 6.20 9.70 8.23
C SER A 90 7.35 8.73 8.43
N PHE A 91 8.54 9.13 7.96
CA PHE A 91 9.80 8.44 8.25
C PHE A 91 10.09 8.35 9.75
N TRP A 92 9.74 9.36 10.55
CA TRP A 92 10.09 9.43 11.98
C TRP A 92 9.28 8.48 12.87
N SER A 93 8.33 7.73 12.30
CA SER A 93 7.49 6.78 13.03
C SER A 93 8.30 5.70 13.75
N TRP A 94 9.49 5.34 13.26
CA TRP A 94 10.34 4.32 13.90
C TRP A 94 10.69 4.65 15.36
N ILE A 95 10.79 5.94 15.72
CA ILE A 95 11.14 6.36 17.09
C ILE A 95 10.06 5.90 18.08
N TYR A 96 8.79 6.02 17.71
CA TYR A 96 7.67 5.57 18.53
C TYR A 96 7.73 4.06 18.80
N PHE A 97 7.98 3.26 17.76
CA PHE A 97 8.04 1.80 17.89
C PHE A 97 9.24 1.33 18.72
N VAL A 98 10.41 1.97 18.57
CA VAL A 98 11.60 1.63 19.37
C VAL A 98 11.37 1.95 20.85
N LEU A 99 10.81 3.12 21.18
CA LEU A 99 10.52 3.51 22.56
C LEU A 99 9.41 2.66 23.21
N LEU A 100 8.56 2.03 22.41
CA LEU A 100 7.49 1.17 22.92
C LEU A 100 8.01 -0.22 23.30
N ILE A 101 9.06 -0.69 22.61
CA ILE A 101 9.65 -2.01 22.81
C ILE A 101 10.70 -2.01 23.94
N VAL A 102 11.48 -0.93 24.07
CA VAL A 102 12.58 -0.77 25.04
C VAL A 102 12.06 -0.30 26.39
#